data_AF-A0A359EFT6-F1
#
_entry.id   AF-A0A359EFT6-F1
#
_cell.length_a   1.000
_cell.length_b   1.000
_cell.length_c   1.000
_cell.angle_alpha   90.00
_cell.angle_beta   90.00
_cell.angle_gamma   90.00
#
_symmetry.space_group_name_H-M   'P 1'
#
loop_
_entity.id
_entity.type
_entity.pdbx_description
1 polymer ?
#
loop_
_entity_poly.entity_id
_entity_poly.type
_entity_poly.pdbx_seq_one_letter_code
_entity_poly.pdbx_strand_id
1 'polypeptide(L)'
;MNAKAYKLYGYRWVVLGVFMLVNLTIQTLWIAYAPISGPAAQFYGVSDLQIGFLAMSFMIAFIPLSLPVAWVIDTFGFRPAVSIGVILMGIFGILRGLAGSSFSLVLWSTIGIAVAQPFLLNAWTKVPANWFAI
;
A
#
# COMPACT_ATOMS: atom_id res chain seq x y z
N MET A 1 5.76 40.13 1.43
CA MET A 1 5.52 38.70 1.72
C MET A 1 6.87 38.01 1.70
N ASN A 2 7.43 37.66 2.87
CA ASN A 2 8.74 37.01 2.95
C ASN A 2 8.62 35.58 2.43
N ALA A 3 9.08 35.33 1.21
CA ALA A 3 9.27 33.98 0.70
C ALA A 3 10.26 33.27 1.64
N LYS A 4 9.77 32.33 2.45
CA LYS A 4 10.64 31.43 3.21
C LYS A 4 11.51 30.72 2.18
N ALA A 5 12.80 31.06 2.13
CA ALA A 5 13.76 30.38 1.28
C ALA A 5 13.91 28.93 1.79
N TYR A 6 13.13 28.01 1.24
CA TYR A 6 13.24 26.60 1.56
C TYR A 6 14.57 26.10 0.99
N LYS A 7 15.48 25.70 1.88
CA LYS A 7 16.75 25.09 1.47
C LYS A 7 16.46 23.73 0.84
N LEU A 8 16.52 23.68 -0.49
CA LEU A 8 16.26 22.48 -1.27
C LEU A 8 17.42 21.49 -1.10
N TYR A 9 17.20 20.43 -0.32
CA TYR A 9 18.16 19.34 -0.16
C TYR A 9 17.97 18.29 -1.27
N GLY A 10 19.07 17.86 -1.89
CA GLY A 10 19.08 16.79 -2.90
C GLY A 10 18.51 15.45 -2.41
N TYR A 11 18.50 15.24 -1.09
CA TYR A 11 17.92 14.06 -0.42
C TYR A 11 16.43 13.83 -0.73
N ARG A 12 15.70 14.84 -1.24
CA ARG A 12 14.31 14.69 -1.70
C ARG A 12 14.12 13.60 -2.76
N TRP A 13 15.13 13.39 -3.62
CA TRP A 13 15.08 12.37 -4.66
C TRP A 13 15.20 10.95 -4.11
N VAL A 14 15.97 10.78 -3.03
CA VAL A 14 16.06 9.50 -2.32
C VAL A 14 14.72 9.15 -1.68
N VAL A 15 14.10 10.11 -1.00
CA VAL A 15 12.77 9.93 -0.39
C VAL A 15 11.71 9.62 -1.45
N LEU A 16 11.73 10.32 -2.58
CA LEU A 16 10.83 10.05 -3.71
C LEU A 16 11.06 8.65 -4.27
N GLY A 17 12.32 8.24 -4.47
CA GLY A 17 12.67 6.91 -4.95
C GLY A 17 12.17 5.80 -4.01
N VAL A 18 12.38 5.95 -2.70
CA VAL A 18 11.86 5.00 -1.70
C VAL A 18 10.33 4.96 -1.73
N PHE A 19 9.68 6.12 -1.80
CA PHE A 19 8.23 6.20 -1.89
C PHE A 19 7.68 5.52 -3.16
N MET A 20 8.36 5.67 -4.29
CA MET A 20 8.02 4.97 -5.53
C MET A 20 8.18 3.46 -5.39
N LEU A 21 9.27 2.98 -4.80
CA LEU A 21 9.51 1.54 -4.58
C LEU A 21 8.44 0.91 -3.67
N VAL A 22 8.04 1.62 -2.62
CA VAL A 22 6.94 1.21 -1.75
C VAL A 22 5.62 1.10 -2.53
N ASN A 23 5.31 2.10 -3.37
CA ASN A 23 4.10 2.07 -4.20
C ASN A 23 4.15 0.98 -5.28
N LEU A 24 5.33 0.69 -5.85
CA LEU A 24 5.48 -0.44 -6.76
C LEU A 24 5.21 -1.76 -6.02
N THR A 25 5.73 -1.89 -4.80
CA THR A 25 5.55 -3.10 -3.99
C THR A 25 4.08 -3.38 -3.69
N ILE A 26 3.30 -2.37 -3.26
CA ILE A 26 1.87 -2.55 -2.98
C ILE A 26 1.09 -2.95 -4.24
N GLN A 27 1.44 -2.38 -5.41
CA GLN A 27 0.81 -2.73 -6.68
C GLN A 27 1.19 -4.15 -7.14
N THR A 28 2.44 -4.57 -6.94
CA THR A 28 2.87 -5.95 -7.20
C THR A 28 2.12 -6.93 -6.29
N LEU A 29 1.99 -6.63 -5.00
CA LEU A 29 1.24 -7.47 -4.05
C LEU A 29 -0.24 -7.61 -4.44
N TRP A 30 -0.84 -6.54 -4.97
CA TRP A 30 -2.21 -6.56 -5.46
C TRP A 30 -2.39 -7.46 -6.69
N ILE A 31 -1.52 -7.32 -7.71
CA ILE A 31 -1.66 -8.06 -8.98
C ILE A 31 -1.03 -9.46 -8.98
N ALA A 32 -0.23 -9.82 -7.98
CA ALA A 32 0.54 -11.07 -7.94
C ALA A 32 -0.29 -12.34 -8.15
N TYR A 33 -1.55 -12.38 -7.70
CA TYR A 33 -2.43 -13.54 -7.86
C TYR A 33 -3.28 -13.53 -9.15
N ALA A 34 -3.34 -12.40 -9.86
CA ALA A 34 -4.11 -12.31 -11.10
C ALA A 34 -3.63 -13.26 -12.21
N PRO A 35 -2.32 -13.40 -12.51
CA PRO A 35 -1.86 -14.29 -13.59
C PRO A 35 -1.83 -15.78 -13.19
N ILE A 36 -1.89 -16.08 -11.89
CA ILE A 36 -1.78 -17.44 -11.35
C ILE A 36 -3.03 -17.87 -10.60
N SER A 37 -4.19 -17.27 -10.90
CA SER A 37 -5.44 -17.51 -10.16
C SER A 37 -5.84 -18.99 -10.15
N GLY A 38 -5.83 -19.65 -11.32
CA GLY A 38 -6.14 -21.08 -11.44
C GLY A 38 -5.15 -21.99 -10.72
N PRO A 39 -3.83 -21.90 -10.97
CA PRO A 39 -2.83 -22.67 -10.23
C PRO A 39 -2.86 -22.42 -8.72
N ALA A 40 -3.11 -21.17 -8.27
CA ALA A 40 -3.25 -20.84 -6.86
C ALA A 40 -4.52 -21.46 -6.25
N ALA A 41 -5.65 -21.43 -6.96
CA ALA A 41 -6.89 -22.07 -6.53
C ALA A 41 -6.69 -23.57 -6.30
N GLN A 42 -5.99 -24.25 -7.23
CA GLN A 42 -5.62 -25.66 -7.08
C GLN A 42 -4.65 -25.90 -5.90
N PHE A 43 -3.63 -25.06 -5.74
CA PHE A 43 -2.64 -25.19 -4.66
C PHE A 43 -3.27 -25.04 -3.27
N TYR A 44 -4.20 -24.09 -3.11
CA TYR A 44 -4.90 -23.85 -1.84
C TYR A 44 -6.17 -24.71 -1.66
N GLY A 45 -6.59 -25.47 -2.68
CA GLY A 45 -7.82 -26.26 -2.65
C GLY A 45 -9.09 -25.42 -2.55
N VAL A 46 -9.06 -24.19 -3.09
CA VAL A 46 -10.15 -23.21 -3.03
C VAL A 46 -10.70 -22.91 -4.43
N SER A 47 -11.85 -22.24 -4.50
CA SER A 47 -12.42 -21.78 -5.78
C SER A 47 -11.64 -20.59 -6.35
N ASP A 48 -11.67 -20.43 -7.68
CA ASP A 48 -11.12 -19.25 -8.36
C ASP A 48 -11.70 -17.94 -7.81
N LEU A 49 -12.97 -17.96 -7.39
CA LEU A 49 -13.63 -16.81 -6.77
C LEU A 49 -12.96 -16.41 -5.44
N GLN A 50 -12.54 -17.37 -4.61
CA GLN A 50 -11.83 -17.09 -3.36
C GLN A 50 -10.45 -16.49 -3.60
N ILE A 51 -9.75 -16.91 -4.66
CA ILE A 51 -8.51 -16.23 -5.07
C ILE A 51 -8.82 -14.82 -5.59
N GLY A 52 -9.91 -14.65 -6.35
CA GLY A 52 -10.42 -13.34 -6.76
C GLY A 52 -10.73 -12.41 -5.58
N PHE A 53 -11.24 -12.95 -4.47
CA PHE A 53 -11.48 -12.21 -3.24
C PHE A 53 -10.21 -11.57 -2.66
N LEU A 54 -9.03 -12.16 -2.88
CA LEU A 54 -7.76 -11.56 -2.47
C LEU A 54 -7.48 -10.25 -3.22
N ALA A 55 -7.88 -10.15 -4.49
CA ALA A 55 -7.76 -8.89 -5.24
C ALA A 55 -8.88 -7.91 -4.88
N MET A 56 -10.10 -8.42 -4.68
CA MET A 56 -11.25 -7.61 -4.28
C MET A 56 -11.10 -7.00 -2.88
N SER A 57 -10.37 -7.64 -1.96
CA SER A 57 -10.15 -7.11 -0.61
C SER A 57 -9.47 -5.75 -0.62
N PHE A 58 -8.59 -5.49 -1.60
CA PHE A 58 -7.98 -4.18 -1.80
C PHE A 58 -9.02 -3.11 -2.12
N MET A 59 -9.93 -3.38 -3.06
CA MET A 59 -11.03 -2.47 -3.40
C MET A 59 -11.97 -2.25 -2.21
N ILE A 60 -12.34 -3.34 -1.53
CA ILE A 60 -13.25 -3.31 -0.37
C ILE A 60 -12.65 -2.52 0.80
N ALA A 61 -11.36 -2.69 1.09
CA ALA A 61 -10.70 -1.93 2.15
C ALA A 61 -10.49 -0.47 1.74
N PHE A 62 -10.18 -0.21 0.47
CA PHE A 62 -9.88 1.13 -0.02
C PHE A 62 -11.07 2.08 0.11
N ILE A 63 -12.28 1.66 -0.27
CA ILE A 63 -13.48 2.50 -0.27
C ILE A 63 -13.73 3.17 1.11
N PRO A 64 -13.89 2.42 2.22
CA PRO A 64 -14.17 3.01 3.53
C PRO A 64 -12.95 3.69 4.16
N LEU A 65 -11.73 3.21 3.87
CA LEU A 65 -10.52 3.73 4.53
C LEU A 65 -9.92 4.94 3.82
N SER A 66 -10.23 5.17 2.55
CA SER A 66 -9.65 6.28 1.79
C SER A 66 -9.97 7.64 2.43
N LEU A 67 -11.23 7.85 2.87
CA LEU A 67 -11.65 9.11 3.50
C LEU A 67 -10.97 9.35 4.87
N PRO A 68 -11.02 8.40 5.85
CA PRO A 68 -10.29 8.54 7.10
C PRO A 68 -8.79 8.75 6.90
N VAL A 69 -8.18 8.02 5.96
CA VAL A 69 -6.75 8.11 5.72
C VAL A 69 -6.36 9.44 5.08
N ALA A 70 -7.17 9.96 4.16
CA ALA A 70 -6.98 11.31 3.64
C ALA A 70 -7.02 12.34 4.79
N TRP A 71 -8.00 12.24 5.69
CA TRP A 71 -8.05 13.11 6.87
C TRP A 71 -6.82 12.97 7.79
N VAL A 72 -6.31 11.74 7.99
CA VAL A 72 -5.08 11.51 8.77
C VAL A 72 -3.86 12.16 8.11
N ILE A 73 -3.71 12.02 6.79
CA ILE A 73 -2.63 12.66 6.02
C ILE A 73 -2.73 14.19 6.09
N ASP A 74 -3.95 14.72 6.07
CA ASP A 74 -4.21 16.16 6.14
C ASP A 74 -3.94 16.73 7.53
N THR A 75 -4.30 15.99 8.59
CA THR A 75 -4.23 16.47 9.98
C THR A 75 -2.87 16.22 10.62
N PHE A 76 -2.33 15.00 10.50
CA PHE A 76 -1.08 14.59 11.15
C PHE A 76 0.14 14.70 10.22
N GLY A 77 -0.10 14.98 8.95
CA GLY A 77 0.93 15.12 7.94
C GLY A 77 1.34 13.80 7.28
N PHE A 78 2.09 13.96 6.19
CA PHE A 78 2.47 12.88 5.29
C PHE A 78 3.35 11.80 5.93
N ARG A 79 4.38 12.21 6.69
CA ARG A 79 5.41 11.29 7.21
C ARG A 79 4.85 10.17 8.11
N PRO A 80 4.04 10.48 9.15
CA PRO A 80 3.49 9.42 10.01
C PRO A 80 2.52 8.51 9.25
N ALA A 81 1.67 9.07 8.38
CA ALA A 81 0.69 8.30 7.62
C ALA A 81 1.38 7.26 6.70
N VAL A 82 2.38 7.69 5.92
CA VAL A 82 3.13 6.76 5.05
C VAL A 82 3.96 5.77 5.84
N SER A 83 4.56 6.17 6.96
CA SER A 83 5.33 5.25 7.80
C SER A 83 4.45 4.09 8.31
N ILE A 84 3.23 4.39 8.74
CA ILE A 84 2.24 3.37 9.16
C ILE A 84 1.91 2.44 7.98
N GLY A 85 1.63 3.00 6.80
CA GLY A 85 1.37 2.21 5.59
C GLY A 85 2.52 1.29 5.21
N VAL A 86 3.76 1.79 5.24
CA VAL A 86 4.97 0.99 4.94
C VAL A 86 5.16 -0.13 5.95
N ILE A 87 5.00 0.14 7.25
CA ILE A 87 5.16 -0.87 8.30
C ILE A 87 4.10 -1.96 8.16
N LEU A 88 2.83 -1.58 7.97
CA LEU A 88 1.74 -2.54 7.75
C LEU A 88 1.99 -3.39 6.50
N MET A 89 2.34 -2.76 5.37
CA MET A 89 2.67 -3.46 4.13
C MET A 89 3.85 -4.42 4.33
N GLY A 90 4.90 -4.00 5.05
CA GLY A 90 6.07 -4.83 5.31
C GLY A 90 5.75 -6.06 6.17
N ILE A 91 5.06 -5.86 7.30
CA ILE A 91 4.68 -6.95 8.21
C ILE A 91 3.77 -7.94 7.48
N PHE A 92 2.66 -7.47 6.92
CA PHE A 92 1.69 -8.36 6.28
C PHE A 92 2.17 -8.91 4.93
N GLY A 93 3.06 -8.21 4.23
CA GLY A 93 3.74 -8.70 3.03
C GLY A 93 4.61 -9.92 3.33
N ILE A 94 5.42 -9.84 4.41
CA ILE A 94 6.23 -10.97 4.87
C ILE A 94 5.33 -12.10 5.38
N LEU A 95 4.29 -11.77 6.18
CA LEU A 95 3.34 -12.76 6.69
C LEU A 95 2.66 -13.54 5.57
N ARG A 96 2.28 -12.85 4.48
CA ARG A 96 1.73 -13.47 3.27
C ARG A 96 2.75 -14.39 2.59
N GLY A 97 4.02 -14.00 2.52
CA GLY A 97 5.08 -14.84 1.96
C GLY A 97 5.35 -16.10 2.80
N LEU A 98 5.16 -16.02 4.12
CA LEU A 98 5.34 -17.13 5.06
C LEU A 98 4.06 -17.97 5.26
N ALA A 99 2.95 -17.62 4.60
CA ALA A 99 1.66 -18.27 4.78
C ALA A 99 1.63 -19.74 4.32
N GLY A 100 2.59 -20.15 3.48
CA GLY A 100 2.70 -21.52 2.98
C GLY A 100 1.43 -21.96 2.25
N SER A 101 0.86 -23.09 2.66
CA SER A 101 -0.38 -23.66 2.10
C SER A 101 -1.66 -23.17 2.79
N SER A 102 -1.57 -22.25 3.77
CA SER A 102 -2.75 -21.77 4.50
C SER A 102 -3.44 -20.60 3.80
N PHE A 103 -4.56 -20.87 3.13
CA PHE A 103 -5.37 -19.82 2.48
C PHE A 103 -5.86 -18.76 3.48
N SER A 104 -6.27 -19.16 4.68
CA SER A 104 -6.74 -18.22 5.71
C SER A 104 -5.65 -17.21 6.11
N LEU A 105 -4.40 -17.67 6.24
CA LEU A 105 -3.28 -16.80 6.59
C LEU A 105 -2.95 -15.84 5.42
N VAL A 106 -3.00 -16.32 4.18
CA VAL A 106 -2.90 -15.47 2.98
C VAL A 106 -4.00 -14.40 2.96
N LEU A 107 -5.25 -14.78 3.24
CA LEU A 107 -6.40 -13.87 3.25
C LEU A 107 -6.24 -12.79 4.31
N TRP A 108 -5.95 -13.16 5.57
CA TRP A 108 -5.72 -12.20 6.65
C TRP A 108 -4.57 -11.25 6.34
N SER A 109 -3.48 -11.77 5.79
CA SER A 109 -2.34 -10.95 5.38
C SER A 109 -2.72 -10.00 4.25
N THR A 110 -3.49 -10.47 3.28
CA THR A 110 -3.96 -9.67 2.14
C THR A 110 -4.89 -8.56 2.59
N ILE A 111 -5.76 -8.80 3.57
CA ILE A 111 -6.59 -7.76 4.19
C ILE A 111 -5.69 -6.72 4.90
N GLY A 112 -4.68 -7.15 5.65
CA GLY A 112 -3.73 -6.23 6.30
C GLY A 112 -2.96 -5.36 5.30
N ILE A 113 -2.52 -5.94 4.18
CA ILE A 113 -1.89 -5.21 3.07
C ILE A 113 -2.90 -4.24 2.43
N ALA A 114 -4.14 -4.66 2.22
CA ALA A 114 -5.20 -3.83 1.65
C ALA A 114 -5.51 -2.59 2.50
N VAL A 115 -5.46 -2.71 3.84
CA VAL A 115 -5.59 -1.57 4.77
C VAL A 115 -4.43 -0.59 4.63
N ALA A 116 -3.23 -1.05 4.29
CA ALA A 116 -2.06 -0.19 4.08
C ALA A 116 -2.15 0.61 2.78
N GLN A 117 -2.85 0.10 1.76
CA GLN A 117 -2.88 0.68 0.42
C GLN A 117 -3.38 2.15 0.38
N PRO A 118 -4.47 2.55 1.05
CA PRO A 118 -4.91 3.95 1.09
C PRO A 118 -3.85 4.91 1.66
N PHE A 119 -3.07 4.48 2.66
CA PHE A 119 -2.02 5.31 3.26
C PHE A 119 -0.90 5.66 2.28
N LEU A 120 -0.67 4.78 1.30
CA LEU A 120 0.37 4.93 0.28
C LEU A 120 -0.17 5.67 -0.95
N LEU A 121 -1.35 5.29 -1.44
CA LEU A 121 -1.96 5.88 -2.64
C LEU A 121 -2.45 7.31 -2.42
N ASN A 122 -3.14 7.60 -1.31
CA ASN A 122 -3.64 8.96 -1.05
C ASN A 122 -2.49 9.95 -0.79
N ALA A 123 -1.34 9.44 -0.38
CA ALA A 123 -0.14 10.23 -0.17
C ALA A 123 0.58 10.58 -1.49
N TRP A 124 0.29 9.87 -2.59
CA TRP A 124 0.98 10.03 -3.88
C TRP A 124 0.83 11.45 -4.44
N THR A 125 -0.35 12.05 -4.38
CA THR A 125 -0.56 13.41 -4.93
C THR A 125 0.02 14.50 -4.04
N LYS A 126 0.08 14.27 -2.72
CA LYS A 126 0.58 15.25 -1.76
C LYS A 126 2.10 15.36 -1.69
N VAL A 127 2.84 14.28 -1.96
CA VAL A 127 4.32 14.32 -1.91
C VAL A 127 4.89 15.26 -2.96
N PRO A 128 4.58 15.11 -4.27
CA PRO A 128 5.06 16.03 -5.28
C PRO A 128 4.56 17.45 -5.03
N ALA A 129 3.28 17.61 -4.67
CA ALA A 129 2.67 18.91 -4.45
C ALA A 129 3.33 19.70 -3.30
N ASN A 130 3.63 19.07 -2.16
CA ASN A 130 4.21 19.79 -1.02
C ASN A 130 5.75 19.84 -1.05
N TRP A 131 6.40 18.86 -1.67
CA TRP A 131 7.87 18.72 -1.62
C TRP A 131 8.56 19.27 -2.87
N PHE A 132 7.82 19.46 -3.97
CA PHE A 132 8.33 20.03 -5.22
C PHE A 132 7.52 21.25 -5.72
N ALA A 133 6.52 21.74 -4.96
CA ALA A 133 6.00 23.08 -5.23
C ALA A 133 7.13 24.11 -5.10
N ILE A 134 7.35 24.83 -6.20
CA ILE A 134 8.32 25.92 -6.36
C ILE A 134 7.71 27.19 -5.78
#